data_AF-A0A5M3W5L0-F1
#
_entry.id   AF-A0A5M3W5L0-F1
#
_cell.length_a   1.000
_cell.length_b   1.000
_cell.length_c   1.000
_cell.angle_alpha   90.00
_cell.angle_beta   90.00
_cell.angle_gamma   90.00
#
_symmetry.space_group_name_H-M   'P 1'
#
loop_
_entity.id
_entity.type
_entity.pdbx_description
1 polymer ?
#
loop_
_entity_poly.entity_id
_entity_poly.type
_entity_poly.pdbx_seq_one_letter_code
_entity_poly.pdbx_strand_id
1 'polypeptide(L)'
;MTAATLITVAPTGAEADKASTPALPVTLDELVAAAVACEAAGAAVIHVHIRDDDARPTLDLGRLKDTVAALRAHTSLIVQLSTGGAVTDPYEARLRVLDAAPDACSLTCGTVNFGDDVFMNPWGFMTDLYQATQEKGVVPEFELFDLGHIAALNRLLATYGPPRGGRIHCDLVMGVPGGFGGDLPTVAAALRALPEGATWSATGIGRTSVPVLLAALAAGGHLRVGMEDTLTFAKGRPVRDNAELVTRAAAAATLAQRPPMDTATARAFLGLPTGNG
;
A
#
# COMPACT_ATOMS: atom_id res chain seq x y z
N MET A 1 11.33 -18.81 -1.56
CA MET A 1 11.01 -17.78 -0.55
C MET A 1 12.15 -16.79 -0.49
N THR A 2 11.86 -15.49 -0.38
CA THR A 2 12.89 -14.45 -0.25
C THR A 2 13.51 -14.49 1.15
N ALA A 3 14.79 -14.11 1.26
CA ALA A 3 15.54 -14.12 2.52
C ALA A 3 15.10 -13.00 3.49
N ALA A 4 14.39 -11.98 3.00
CA ALA A 4 13.95 -10.83 3.75
C ALA A 4 12.47 -10.53 3.48
N THR A 5 11.83 -9.78 4.38
CA THR A 5 10.43 -9.38 4.30
C THR A 5 10.34 -7.89 3.98
N LEU A 6 9.84 -7.55 2.79
CA LEU A 6 9.36 -6.20 2.48
C LEU A 6 8.25 -5.79 3.46
N ILE A 7 8.40 -4.60 4.05
CA ILE A 7 7.39 -3.98 4.90
C ILE A 7 7.03 -2.62 4.29
N THR A 8 5.75 -2.48 3.92
CA THR A 8 5.12 -1.23 3.51
C THR A 8 4.43 -0.61 4.71
N VAL A 9 4.62 0.70 4.92
CA VAL A 9 3.85 1.48 5.90
C VAL A 9 2.80 2.35 5.20
N ALA A 10 1.55 2.25 5.63
CA ALA A 10 0.43 3.09 5.19
C ALA A 10 -0.01 4.02 6.34
N PRO A 11 0.58 5.21 6.49
CA PRO A 11 0.57 5.92 7.76
C PRO A 11 -0.72 6.70 8.03
N THR A 12 -1.52 7.00 7.00
CA THR A 12 -2.62 7.98 7.10
C THR A 12 -3.94 7.50 6.51
N GLY A 13 -3.98 7.11 5.23
CA GLY A 13 -5.22 6.78 4.53
C GLY A 13 -6.17 7.95 4.29
N ALA A 14 -7.33 7.64 3.70
CA ALA A 14 -8.41 8.59 3.42
C ALA A 14 -9.57 8.54 4.43
N GLU A 15 -9.79 7.40 5.10
CA GLU A 15 -11.03 7.14 5.87
C GLU A 15 -10.98 7.65 7.31
N ALA A 16 -9.82 7.52 7.98
CA ALA A 16 -9.71 7.86 9.39
C ALA A 16 -9.83 9.37 9.62
N ASP A 17 -10.53 9.73 10.69
CA ASP A 17 -10.68 11.12 11.16
C ASP A 17 -9.60 11.47 12.21
N LYS A 18 -8.91 12.59 11.99
CA LYS A 18 -7.83 13.08 12.87
C LYS A 18 -8.36 13.50 14.24
N ALA A 19 -9.56 14.07 14.32
CA ALA A 19 -10.11 14.51 15.60
C ALA A 19 -10.39 13.30 16.53
N SER A 20 -10.83 12.19 15.94
CA SER A 20 -11.03 10.92 16.62
C SER A 20 -9.72 10.14 16.85
N THR A 21 -8.67 10.45 16.07
CA THR A 21 -7.37 9.78 16.11
C THR A 21 -6.22 10.78 16.12
N PRO A 22 -5.91 11.43 17.26
CA PRO A 22 -4.92 12.51 17.31
C PRO A 22 -3.51 12.10 16.84
N ALA A 23 -3.15 10.81 16.94
CA ALA A 23 -1.88 10.27 16.49
C ALA A 23 -1.77 10.07 14.96
N LEU A 24 -2.88 10.19 14.21
CA LEU A 24 -2.88 10.01 12.76
C LEU A 24 -2.07 11.15 12.10
N PRO A 25 -0.99 10.88 11.34
CA PRO A 25 -0.24 11.94 10.67
C PRO A 25 -1.06 12.54 9.53
N VAL A 26 -1.26 13.87 9.52
CA VAL A 26 -2.06 14.55 8.48
C VAL A 26 -1.32 15.71 7.83
N THR A 27 -0.51 16.43 8.60
CA THR A 27 0.35 17.49 8.05
C THR A 27 1.59 16.88 7.38
N LEU A 28 2.24 17.64 6.50
CA LEU A 28 3.48 17.21 5.84
C LEU A 28 4.57 16.88 6.87
N ASP A 29 4.74 17.70 7.89
CA ASP A 29 5.76 17.50 8.93
C ASP A 29 5.48 16.24 9.76
N GLU A 30 4.23 15.99 10.13
CA GLU A 30 3.84 14.75 10.82
C GLU A 30 4.07 13.52 9.94
N LEU A 31 3.76 13.61 8.64
CA LEU A 31 3.98 12.51 7.69
C LEU A 31 5.46 12.20 7.53
N VAL A 32 6.32 13.23 7.38
CA VAL A 32 7.77 13.05 7.29
C VAL A 32 8.34 12.47 8.59
N ALA A 33 7.89 12.95 9.75
CA ALA A 33 8.31 12.41 11.04
C ALA A 33 7.91 10.93 11.21
N ALA A 34 6.69 10.57 10.80
CA ALA A 34 6.23 9.19 10.77
C ALA A 34 7.06 8.33 9.82
N ALA A 35 7.37 8.83 8.62
CA ALA A 35 8.19 8.14 7.63
C ALA A 35 9.59 7.80 8.17
N VAL A 36 10.28 8.78 8.76
CA VAL A 36 11.61 8.59 9.37
C VAL A 36 11.57 7.54 10.49
N ALA A 37 10.56 7.62 11.36
CA ALA A 37 10.42 6.67 12.46
C ALA A 37 10.11 5.24 11.96
N CYS A 38 9.29 5.11 10.92
CA CYS A 38 8.96 3.83 10.31
C CYS A 38 10.11 3.23 9.52
N GLU A 39 10.90 4.03 8.81
CA GLU A 39 12.14 3.59 8.17
C GLU A 39 13.11 3.01 9.21
N ALA A 40 13.34 3.73 10.32
CA ALA A 40 14.18 3.24 11.41
C ALA A 40 13.64 1.95 12.05
N ALA A 41 12.32 1.73 12.01
CA ALA A 41 11.68 0.52 12.51
C ALA A 41 11.70 -0.66 11.50
N GLY A 42 12.10 -0.43 10.24
CA GLY A 42 12.27 -1.47 9.22
C GLY A 42 11.30 -1.42 8.04
N ALA A 43 10.56 -0.32 7.84
CA ALA A 43 9.81 -0.11 6.60
C ALA A 43 10.77 0.20 5.43
N ALA A 44 10.41 -0.23 4.23
CA ALA A 44 11.14 0.07 2.99
C ALA A 44 10.28 0.79 1.94
N VAL A 45 8.96 0.78 2.13
CA VAL A 45 7.98 1.45 1.27
C VAL A 45 7.07 2.28 2.17
N ILE A 46 6.72 3.47 1.73
CA ILE A 46 5.65 4.28 2.32
C ILE A 46 4.53 4.46 1.30
N HIS A 47 3.34 3.98 1.63
CA HIS A 47 2.09 4.20 0.90
C HIS A 47 1.43 5.47 1.41
N VAL A 48 1.20 6.46 0.55
CA VAL A 48 0.81 7.81 0.98
C VAL A 48 -0.53 8.22 0.41
N HIS A 49 -1.42 8.61 1.32
CA HIS A 49 -2.51 9.55 1.10
C HIS A 49 -2.13 10.89 1.75
N ILE A 50 -2.45 12.01 1.09
CA ILE A 50 -2.25 13.35 1.68
C ILE A 50 -3.58 13.93 2.18
N ARG A 51 -3.48 14.87 3.12
CA ARG A 51 -4.63 15.61 3.67
C ARG A 51 -4.44 17.11 3.46
N ASP A 52 -5.55 17.85 3.42
CA ASP A 52 -5.56 19.32 3.41
C ASP A 52 -5.36 19.90 4.82
N ASP A 53 -5.39 21.22 4.94
CA ASP A 53 -5.17 21.91 6.22
C ASP A 53 -6.33 21.67 7.22
N ASP A 54 -7.48 21.20 6.73
CA ASP A 54 -8.63 20.76 7.53
C ASP A 54 -8.60 19.25 7.82
N ALA A 55 -7.45 18.58 7.56
CA ALA A 55 -7.23 17.15 7.69
C ALA A 55 -8.14 16.25 6.81
N ARG A 56 -8.74 16.80 5.75
CA ARG A 56 -9.59 16.05 4.80
C ARG A 56 -8.74 15.48 3.66
N PRO A 57 -9.12 14.31 3.08
CA PRO A 57 -8.43 13.76 1.92
C PRO A 57 -8.37 14.77 0.76
N THR A 58 -7.23 14.81 0.08
CA THR A 58 -7.03 15.65 -1.10
C THR A 58 -6.09 14.99 -2.09
N LEU A 59 -6.22 15.34 -3.36
CA LEU A 59 -5.33 14.96 -4.44
C LEU A 59 -4.66 16.19 -5.07
N ASP A 60 -4.50 17.27 -4.29
CA ASP A 60 -3.83 18.48 -4.76
C ASP A 60 -2.41 18.17 -5.27
N LEU A 61 -2.17 18.48 -6.55
CA LEU A 61 -0.93 18.11 -7.22
C LEU A 61 0.30 18.84 -6.65
N GLY A 62 0.13 20.07 -6.16
CA GLY A 62 1.22 20.82 -5.53
C GLY A 62 1.67 20.12 -4.25
N ARG A 63 0.72 19.81 -3.37
CA ARG A 63 0.96 19.08 -2.13
C ARG A 63 1.53 17.69 -2.37
N LEU A 64 1.04 16.95 -3.37
CA LEU A 64 1.60 15.64 -3.73
C LEU A 64 3.09 15.74 -4.11
N LYS A 65 3.46 16.75 -4.92
CA LYS A 65 4.86 17.00 -5.31
C LYS A 65 5.72 17.37 -4.10
N ASP A 66 5.22 18.25 -3.24
CA ASP A 66 5.92 18.65 -2.02
C ASP A 66 6.11 17.45 -1.08
N THR A 67 5.11 16.58 -0.96
CA THR A 67 5.20 15.34 -0.18
C THR A 67 6.25 14.39 -0.75
N VAL A 68 6.25 14.11 -2.05
CA VAL A 68 7.25 13.25 -2.70
C VAL A 68 8.67 13.81 -2.49
N ALA A 69 8.84 15.12 -2.69
CA ALA A 69 10.14 15.78 -2.51
C ALA A 69 10.62 15.70 -1.04
N ALA A 70 9.73 15.98 -0.08
CA ALA A 70 10.06 15.95 1.34
C ALA A 70 10.43 14.54 1.82
N LEU A 71 9.68 13.51 1.41
CA LEU A 71 9.97 12.12 1.78
C LEU A 71 11.32 11.65 1.21
N ARG A 72 11.62 11.98 -0.05
CA ARG A 72 12.93 11.67 -0.67
C ARG A 72 14.10 12.40 -0.03
N ALA A 73 13.87 13.60 0.51
CA ALA A 73 14.91 14.39 1.16
C ALA A 73 15.23 13.89 2.58
N HIS A 74 14.28 13.25 3.26
CA HIS A 74 14.42 12.86 4.66
C HIS A 74 14.49 11.34 4.89
N THR A 75 14.19 10.52 3.89
CA THR A 75 14.20 9.06 3.97
C THR A 75 14.77 8.41 2.71
N SER A 76 15.10 7.13 2.78
CA SER A 76 15.40 6.29 1.61
C SER A 76 14.19 5.54 1.06
N LEU A 77 13.06 5.58 1.78
CA LEU A 77 11.82 4.84 1.48
C LEU A 77 11.39 4.98 0.01
N ILE A 78 10.88 3.89 -0.54
CA ILE A 78 10.17 3.91 -1.82
C ILE A 78 8.86 4.67 -1.59
N VAL A 79 8.69 5.79 -2.29
CA VAL A 79 7.48 6.61 -2.16
C VAL A 79 6.41 6.07 -3.11
N GLN A 80 5.39 5.45 -2.53
CA GLN A 80 4.22 4.94 -3.24
C GLN A 80 3.03 5.87 -2.99
N LEU A 81 2.52 6.54 -4.02
CA LEU A 81 1.31 7.36 -3.87
C LEU A 81 0.05 6.55 -4.14
N SER A 82 -1.00 6.80 -3.37
CA SER A 82 -2.31 6.20 -3.64
C SER A 82 -2.97 6.82 -4.87
N THR A 83 -3.38 5.99 -5.82
CA THR A 83 -4.32 6.39 -6.89
C THR A 83 -5.74 5.93 -6.58
N GLY A 84 -5.96 5.36 -5.40
CA GLY A 84 -7.29 5.09 -4.87
C GLY A 84 -7.98 6.39 -4.47
N GLY A 85 -7.26 7.26 -3.77
CA GLY A 85 -7.85 8.47 -3.18
C GLY A 85 -8.92 8.13 -2.14
N ALA A 86 -9.80 9.08 -1.85
CA ALA A 86 -11.07 8.79 -1.18
C ALA A 86 -12.07 8.17 -2.17
N VAL A 87 -13.06 7.43 -1.67
CA VAL A 87 -14.12 6.81 -2.51
C VAL A 87 -14.91 7.81 -3.36
N THR A 88 -14.85 9.11 -3.02
CA THR A 88 -15.52 10.22 -3.70
C THR A 88 -14.66 10.91 -4.76
N ASP A 89 -13.37 10.60 -4.87
CA ASP A 89 -12.45 11.31 -5.76
C ASP A 89 -12.71 11.00 -7.24
N PRO A 90 -12.70 12.03 -8.12
CA PRO A 90 -12.91 11.82 -9.54
C PRO A 90 -11.71 11.13 -10.19
N TYR A 91 -11.98 10.29 -11.20
CA TYR A 91 -10.97 9.51 -11.91
C TYR A 91 -9.82 10.36 -12.48
N GLU A 92 -10.12 11.55 -13.02
CA GLU A 92 -9.10 12.46 -13.55
C GLU A 92 -8.11 12.88 -12.46
N ALA A 93 -8.59 13.23 -11.27
CA ALA A 93 -7.72 13.61 -10.16
C ALA A 93 -6.85 12.43 -9.70
N ARG A 94 -7.44 11.23 -9.64
CA ARG A 94 -6.74 9.98 -9.30
C ARG A 94 -5.63 9.62 -10.30
N LEU A 95 -5.86 9.84 -11.60
CA LEU A 95 -4.83 9.66 -12.64
C LEU A 95 -3.70 10.69 -12.49
N ARG A 96 -4.05 11.95 -12.20
CA ARG A 96 -3.09 13.05 -12.07
C ARG A 96 -2.13 12.90 -10.88
N VAL A 97 -2.40 11.99 -9.94
CA VAL A 97 -1.45 11.63 -8.87
C VAL A 97 -0.09 11.23 -9.46
N LEU A 98 -0.07 10.56 -10.61
CA LEU A 98 1.17 10.14 -11.27
C LEU A 98 2.03 11.33 -11.75
N ASP A 99 1.45 12.52 -11.92
CA ASP A 99 2.19 13.74 -12.28
C ASP A 99 3.08 14.27 -11.15
N ALA A 100 2.93 13.73 -9.93
CA ALA A 100 3.85 13.97 -8.82
C ALA A 100 5.14 13.13 -8.89
N ALA A 101 5.28 12.28 -9.91
CA ALA A 101 6.44 11.42 -10.18
C ALA A 101 6.91 10.59 -8.95
N PRO A 102 5.99 9.80 -8.33
CA PRO A 102 6.38 8.89 -7.27
C PRO A 102 7.22 7.73 -7.82
N ASP A 103 7.85 6.97 -6.93
CA ASP A 103 8.55 5.75 -7.34
C ASP A 103 7.55 4.67 -7.76
N ALA A 104 6.47 4.55 -6.99
CA ALA A 104 5.42 3.57 -7.18
C ALA A 104 4.03 4.20 -6.99
N CYS A 105 2.99 3.47 -7.36
CA CYS A 105 1.61 3.82 -7.02
C CYS A 105 0.80 2.58 -6.67
N SER A 106 -0.30 2.74 -5.95
CA SER A 106 -1.29 1.67 -5.90
C SER A 106 -2.07 1.59 -7.22
N LEU A 107 -2.66 0.43 -7.52
CA LEU A 107 -3.58 0.24 -8.64
C LEU A 107 -4.61 -0.81 -8.22
N THR A 108 -5.80 -0.36 -7.85
CA THR A 108 -6.89 -1.26 -7.47
C THR A 108 -7.48 -1.97 -8.69
N CYS A 109 -7.50 -3.30 -8.67
CA CYS A 109 -7.90 -4.10 -9.84
C CYS A 109 -9.40 -4.47 -9.91
N GLY A 110 -10.28 -3.62 -9.39
CA GLY A 110 -11.73 -3.82 -9.55
C GLY A 110 -12.58 -3.02 -8.57
N THR A 111 -13.88 -2.95 -8.90
CA THR A 111 -14.88 -2.30 -8.05
C THR A 111 -15.33 -3.22 -6.93
N VAL A 112 -15.41 -2.69 -5.71
CA VAL A 112 -15.84 -3.44 -4.53
C VAL A 112 -16.71 -2.55 -3.64
N ASN A 113 -17.65 -3.15 -2.91
CA ASN A 113 -18.29 -2.45 -1.79
C ASN A 113 -17.22 -2.15 -0.72
N PHE A 114 -17.30 -0.98 -0.12
CA PHE A 114 -16.29 -0.50 0.81
C PHE A 114 -16.97 0.15 2.02
N GLY A 115 -17.31 -0.68 3.01
CA GLY A 115 -18.17 -0.23 4.10
C GLY A 115 -19.58 0.06 3.58
N ASP A 116 -20.06 1.28 3.81
CA ASP A 116 -21.35 1.77 3.32
C ASP A 116 -21.27 2.39 1.91
N ASP A 117 -20.06 2.57 1.38
CA ASP A 117 -19.79 3.15 0.07
C ASP A 117 -19.40 2.09 -0.97
N VAL A 118 -19.09 2.53 -2.19
CA VAL A 118 -18.56 1.70 -3.26
C VAL A 118 -17.26 2.28 -3.78
N PHE A 119 -16.17 1.51 -3.70
CA PHE A 119 -14.89 1.93 -4.22
C PHE A 119 -14.79 1.58 -5.71
N MET A 120 -15.00 2.59 -6.56
CA MET A 120 -15.22 2.40 -7.98
C MET A 120 -13.91 2.37 -8.78
N ASN A 121 -13.65 1.25 -9.45
CA ASN A 121 -12.50 1.02 -10.33
C ASN A 121 -12.96 0.25 -11.59
N PRO A 122 -13.70 0.91 -12.49
CA PRO A 122 -14.20 0.27 -13.69
C PRO A 122 -13.05 -0.07 -14.63
N TRP A 123 -13.25 -1.07 -15.49
CA TRP A 123 -12.21 -1.55 -16.41
C TRP A 123 -11.52 -0.42 -17.20
N GLY A 124 -12.29 0.53 -17.76
CA GLY A 124 -11.71 1.65 -18.53
C GLY A 124 -10.74 2.50 -17.71
N PHE A 125 -11.11 2.85 -16.48
CA PHE A 125 -10.21 3.57 -15.58
C PHE A 125 -8.96 2.76 -15.24
N MET A 126 -9.11 1.47 -14.95
CA MET A 126 -7.96 0.58 -14.66
C MET A 126 -6.99 0.53 -15.84
N THR A 127 -7.49 0.45 -17.08
CA THR A 127 -6.64 0.40 -18.27
C THR A 127 -5.94 1.71 -18.55
N ASP A 128 -6.62 2.84 -18.32
CA ASP A 128 -6.03 4.18 -18.49
C ASP A 128 -4.92 4.38 -17.45
N LEU A 129 -5.19 4.04 -16.18
CA LEU A 129 -4.22 4.14 -15.10
C LEU A 129 -3.02 3.24 -15.36
N TYR A 130 -3.23 1.97 -15.74
CA TYR A 130 -2.14 1.04 -16.00
C TYR A 130 -1.21 1.52 -17.12
N GLN A 131 -1.77 1.95 -18.25
CA GLN A 131 -0.97 2.50 -19.35
C GLN A 131 -0.22 3.77 -18.91
N ALA A 132 -0.86 4.65 -18.15
CA ALA A 132 -0.20 5.86 -17.62
C ALA A 132 1.00 5.52 -16.71
N THR A 133 0.92 4.44 -15.90
CA THR A 133 2.07 3.99 -15.10
C THR A 133 3.23 3.52 -15.98
N GLN A 134 2.95 2.79 -17.06
CA GLN A 134 3.95 2.35 -18.02
C GLN A 134 4.63 3.54 -18.73
N GLU A 135 3.83 4.50 -19.20
CA GLU A 135 4.31 5.71 -19.89
C GLU A 135 5.19 6.59 -19.00
N LYS A 136 4.79 6.78 -17.73
CA LYS A 136 5.50 7.63 -16.77
C LYS A 136 6.62 6.91 -16.04
N GLY A 137 6.75 5.59 -16.24
CA GLY A 137 7.77 4.77 -15.58
C GLY A 137 7.53 4.56 -14.08
N VAL A 138 6.29 4.72 -13.62
CA VAL A 138 5.88 4.47 -12.22
C VAL A 138 5.56 2.98 -12.06
N VAL A 139 6.04 2.34 -10.99
CA VAL A 139 5.78 0.92 -10.75
C VAL A 139 4.47 0.72 -9.96
N PRO A 140 3.47 -0.02 -10.49
CA PRO A 140 2.24 -0.28 -9.77
C PRO A 140 2.40 -1.40 -8.72
N GLU A 141 1.80 -1.19 -7.55
CA GLU A 141 1.37 -2.25 -6.63
C GLU A 141 -0.11 -2.55 -6.90
N PHE A 142 -0.43 -3.78 -7.30
CA PHE A 142 -1.80 -4.16 -7.65
C PHE A 142 -2.59 -4.50 -6.39
N GLU A 143 -3.56 -3.68 -6.01
CA GLU A 143 -4.39 -3.90 -4.83
C GLU A 143 -5.61 -4.78 -5.16
N LEU A 144 -5.74 -5.89 -4.44
CA LEU A 144 -6.67 -6.98 -4.74
C LEU A 144 -7.58 -7.22 -3.52
N PHE A 145 -8.86 -6.92 -3.70
CA PHE A 145 -9.88 -7.04 -2.65
C PHE A 145 -10.77 -8.27 -2.86
N ASP A 146 -10.69 -8.94 -4.00
CA ASP A 146 -11.49 -10.11 -4.34
C ASP A 146 -10.77 -11.01 -5.37
N LEU A 147 -11.15 -12.29 -5.49
CA LEU A 147 -10.64 -13.19 -6.53
C LEU A 147 -10.92 -12.66 -7.95
N GLY A 148 -12.06 -11.99 -8.14
CA GLY A 148 -12.39 -11.33 -9.40
C GLY A 148 -11.38 -10.25 -9.80
N HIS A 149 -10.76 -9.58 -8.83
CA HIS A 149 -9.72 -8.57 -9.10
C HIS A 149 -8.43 -9.22 -9.60
N ILE A 150 -8.13 -10.44 -9.15
CA ILE A 150 -7.00 -11.22 -9.65
C ILE A 150 -7.24 -11.64 -11.11
N ALA A 151 -8.47 -12.03 -11.46
CA ALA A 151 -8.84 -12.30 -12.84
C ALA A 151 -8.73 -11.05 -13.74
N ALA A 152 -9.15 -9.88 -13.22
CA ALA A 152 -8.99 -8.61 -13.91
C ALA A 152 -7.51 -8.23 -14.11
N LEU A 153 -6.66 -8.44 -13.10
CA LEU A 153 -5.21 -8.27 -13.22
C LEU A 153 -4.61 -9.17 -14.31
N ASN A 154 -4.96 -10.46 -14.35
CA ASN A 154 -4.51 -11.36 -15.41
C ASN A 154 -4.91 -10.87 -16.80
N ARG A 155 -6.15 -10.38 -16.96
CA ARG A 155 -6.62 -9.75 -18.21
C ARG A 155 -5.81 -8.51 -18.57
N LEU A 156 -5.49 -7.66 -17.58
CA LEU A 156 -4.75 -6.42 -17.77
C LEU A 156 -3.33 -6.71 -18.27
N LEU A 157 -2.62 -7.62 -17.61
CA LEU A 157 -1.28 -8.07 -17.99
C LEU A 157 -1.26 -8.74 -19.37
N ALA A 158 -2.27 -9.56 -19.69
CA ALA A 158 -2.39 -10.19 -21.01
C ALA A 158 -2.65 -9.17 -22.13
N THR A 159 -3.33 -8.06 -21.82
CA THR A 159 -3.71 -7.05 -22.82
C THR A 159 -2.58 -6.05 -23.09
N TYR A 160 -1.89 -5.59 -22.04
CA TYR A 160 -0.94 -4.47 -22.10
C TYR A 160 0.50 -4.87 -21.77
N GLY A 161 0.75 -6.17 -21.54
CA GLY A 161 2.07 -6.67 -21.18
C GLY A 161 2.45 -6.41 -19.72
N PRO A 162 3.70 -6.74 -19.33
CA PRO A 162 4.17 -6.60 -17.96
C PRO A 162 4.30 -5.13 -17.53
N PRO A 163 4.27 -4.84 -16.21
CA PRO A 163 4.46 -3.49 -15.70
C PRO A 163 5.90 -3.01 -15.94
N ARG A 164 6.14 -1.71 -15.72
CA ARG A 164 7.50 -1.18 -15.68
C ARG A 164 8.35 -1.97 -14.68
N GLY A 165 9.59 -2.29 -15.05
CA GLY A 165 10.49 -3.11 -14.24
C GLY A 165 10.23 -4.62 -14.33
N GLY A 166 9.14 -5.06 -14.99
CA GLY A 166 8.83 -6.46 -15.24
C GLY A 166 8.45 -7.27 -14.01
N ARG A 167 8.31 -6.64 -12.85
CA ARG A 167 7.94 -7.26 -11.57
C ARG A 167 6.45 -7.01 -11.30
N ILE A 168 5.69 -8.09 -11.11
CA ILE A 168 4.30 -8.01 -10.67
C ILE A 168 4.32 -8.10 -9.14
N HIS A 169 3.90 -7.03 -8.47
CA HIS A 169 3.72 -7.00 -7.02
C HIS A 169 2.25 -6.76 -6.69
N CYS A 170 1.67 -7.65 -5.89
CA CYS A 170 0.26 -7.60 -5.52
C CYS A 170 0.10 -7.36 -4.02
N ASP A 171 -0.83 -6.50 -3.62
CA ASP A 171 -1.28 -6.43 -2.22
C ASP A 171 -2.65 -7.07 -2.06
N LEU A 172 -2.73 -8.08 -1.20
CA LEU A 172 -3.98 -8.73 -0.84
C LEU A 172 -4.63 -7.94 0.30
N VAL A 173 -5.62 -7.10 -0.03
CA VAL A 173 -6.29 -6.23 0.94
C VAL A 173 -7.48 -6.96 1.56
N MET A 174 -7.40 -7.24 2.86
CA MET A 174 -8.29 -8.19 3.53
C MET A 174 -8.99 -7.61 4.77
N GLY A 175 -10.27 -7.95 4.93
CA GLY A 175 -11.09 -7.54 6.05
C GLY A 175 -11.88 -6.25 5.82
N VAL A 176 -11.82 -5.66 4.62
CA VAL A 176 -12.73 -4.59 4.22
C VAL A 176 -14.17 -5.13 4.14
N PRO A 177 -15.18 -4.47 4.74
CA PRO A 177 -16.57 -4.86 4.57
C PRO A 177 -16.99 -4.72 3.10
N GLY A 178 -17.04 -5.85 2.38
CA GLY A 178 -17.38 -5.91 0.95
C GLY A 178 -16.35 -6.64 0.10
N GLY A 179 -15.13 -6.85 0.60
CA GLY A 179 -14.07 -7.61 -0.07
C GLY A 179 -13.69 -8.91 0.66
N PHE A 180 -12.44 -9.32 0.50
CA PHE A 180 -11.86 -10.52 1.10
C PHE A 180 -12.08 -10.60 2.61
N GLY A 181 -12.38 -11.79 3.11
CA GLY A 181 -12.26 -12.11 4.52
C GLY A 181 -10.81 -11.99 5.00
N GLY A 182 -10.60 -11.41 6.18
CA GLY A 182 -9.27 -11.34 6.82
C GLY A 182 -8.91 -12.60 7.59
N ASP A 183 -8.90 -13.74 6.90
CA ASP A 183 -8.64 -15.06 7.46
C ASP A 183 -7.70 -15.92 6.58
N LEU A 184 -7.12 -16.95 7.20
CA LEU A 184 -6.15 -17.83 6.55
C LEU A 184 -6.71 -18.57 5.32
N PRO A 185 -7.94 -19.15 5.35
CA PRO A 185 -8.53 -19.76 4.15
C PRO A 185 -8.61 -18.81 2.96
N THR A 186 -8.95 -17.53 3.19
CA THR A 186 -9.02 -16.51 2.14
C THR A 186 -7.64 -16.20 1.57
N VAL A 187 -6.61 -16.04 2.42
CA VAL A 187 -5.21 -15.92 1.98
C VAL A 187 -4.84 -17.10 1.08
N ALA A 188 -5.06 -18.33 1.55
CA ALA A 188 -4.71 -19.52 0.79
C ALA A 188 -5.42 -19.62 -0.57
N ALA A 189 -6.67 -19.16 -0.65
CA ALA A 189 -7.42 -19.10 -1.91
C ALA A 189 -6.84 -18.06 -2.88
N ALA A 190 -6.57 -16.84 -2.39
CA ALA A 190 -6.00 -15.76 -3.21
C ALA A 190 -4.62 -16.14 -3.76
N LEU A 191 -3.74 -16.75 -2.94
CA LEU A 191 -2.40 -17.17 -3.37
C LEU A 191 -2.40 -18.15 -4.54
N ARG A 192 -3.40 -19.02 -4.63
CA ARG A 192 -3.54 -19.97 -5.74
C ARG A 192 -3.97 -19.30 -7.05
N ALA A 193 -4.58 -18.12 -6.96
CA ALA A 193 -5.11 -17.40 -8.11
C ALA A 193 -4.13 -16.34 -8.65
N LEU A 194 -3.14 -15.92 -7.85
CA LEU A 194 -2.16 -14.91 -8.26
C LEU A 194 -1.43 -15.29 -9.56
N PRO A 195 -1.03 -14.30 -10.39
CA PRO A 195 -0.24 -14.56 -11.58
C PRO A 195 1.06 -15.31 -11.25
N GLU A 196 1.48 -16.21 -12.13
CA GLU A 196 2.73 -16.95 -11.94
C GLU A 196 3.92 -15.99 -11.82
N GLY A 197 4.78 -16.22 -10.83
CA GLY A 197 5.94 -15.38 -10.56
C GLY A 197 5.62 -14.03 -9.91
N ALA A 198 4.35 -13.71 -9.65
CA ALA A 198 3.98 -12.52 -8.89
C ALA A 198 4.52 -12.61 -7.46
N THR A 199 5.03 -11.48 -6.99
CA THR A 199 5.34 -11.25 -5.58
C THR A 199 4.12 -10.65 -4.89
N TRP A 200 3.99 -10.81 -3.57
CA TRP A 200 2.79 -10.35 -2.89
C TRP A 200 3.02 -9.92 -1.44
N SER A 201 2.27 -8.93 -1.01
CA SER A 201 2.01 -8.56 0.38
C SER A 201 0.57 -8.86 0.77
N ALA A 202 0.28 -8.80 2.08
CA ALA A 202 -1.09 -8.75 2.54
C ALA A 202 -1.30 -7.66 3.58
N THR A 203 -2.49 -7.06 3.52
CA THR A 203 -2.97 -5.99 4.39
C THR A 203 -4.19 -6.48 5.15
N GLY A 204 -4.15 -6.41 6.48
CA GLY A 204 -5.29 -6.75 7.32
C GLY A 204 -5.94 -5.53 7.93
N ILE A 205 -7.21 -5.28 7.61
CA ILE A 205 -7.98 -4.15 8.11
C ILE A 205 -8.49 -4.38 9.54
N GLY A 206 -8.19 -3.41 10.42
CA GLY A 206 -8.62 -3.37 11.81
C GLY A 206 -8.24 -4.62 12.58
N ARG A 207 -9.27 -5.37 13.02
CA ARG A 207 -9.07 -6.59 13.83
C ARG A 207 -8.35 -7.72 13.10
N THR A 208 -8.30 -7.69 11.76
CA THR A 208 -7.65 -8.72 10.95
C THR A 208 -6.16 -8.45 10.73
N SER A 209 -5.65 -7.27 11.12
CA SER A 209 -4.25 -6.86 10.96
C SER A 209 -3.23 -7.90 11.43
N VAL A 210 -3.35 -8.41 12.67
CA VAL A 210 -2.41 -9.41 13.19
C VAL A 210 -2.60 -10.80 12.56
N PRO A 211 -3.83 -11.36 12.47
CA PRO A 211 -4.03 -12.64 11.79
C PRO A 211 -3.51 -12.67 10.35
N VAL A 212 -3.78 -11.63 9.56
CA VAL A 212 -3.34 -11.55 8.15
C VAL A 212 -1.83 -11.41 8.05
N LEU A 213 -1.20 -10.58 8.90
CA LEU A 213 0.25 -10.46 8.98
C LEU A 213 0.94 -11.81 9.25
N LEU A 214 0.42 -12.58 10.22
CA LEU A 214 0.97 -13.89 10.55
C LEU A 214 0.74 -14.92 9.44
N ALA A 215 -0.43 -14.91 8.81
CA ALA A 215 -0.72 -15.76 7.65
C ALA A 215 0.21 -15.45 6.47
N ALA A 216 0.47 -14.16 6.21
CA ALA A 216 1.38 -13.71 5.17
C ALA A 216 2.80 -14.22 5.40
N LEU A 217 3.34 -14.04 6.62
CA LEU A 217 4.66 -14.54 6.97
C LEU A 217 4.76 -16.06 6.83
N ALA A 218 3.76 -16.81 7.31
CA ALA A 218 3.73 -18.27 7.23
C ALA A 218 3.72 -18.78 5.78
N ALA A 219 3.10 -18.03 4.86
CA ALA A 219 3.03 -18.37 3.44
C ALA A 219 4.17 -17.74 2.59
N GLY A 220 5.16 -17.10 3.22
CA GLY A 220 6.30 -16.51 2.51
C GLY A 220 6.03 -15.16 1.85
N GLY A 221 4.93 -14.49 2.19
CA GLY A 221 4.54 -13.17 1.68
C GLY A 221 5.26 -12.00 2.35
N HIS A 222 4.83 -10.81 1.97
CA HIS A 222 5.28 -9.51 2.46
C HIS A 222 4.18 -8.81 3.26
N LEU A 223 4.51 -7.71 3.92
CA LEU A 223 3.63 -7.09 4.90
C LEU A 223 3.33 -5.63 4.55
N ARG A 224 2.06 -5.24 4.68
CA ARG A 224 1.66 -3.84 4.80
C ARG A 224 0.97 -3.62 6.14
N VAL A 225 1.35 -2.54 6.82
CA VAL A 225 0.82 -2.13 8.12
C VAL A 225 0.72 -0.62 8.19
N GLY A 226 -0.16 -0.09 9.03
CA GLY A 226 -0.17 1.32 9.36
C GLY A 226 -1.51 1.76 9.93
N MET A 227 -1.58 3.02 10.32
CA MET A 227 -2.79 3.62 10.89
C MET A 227 -3.90 3.80 9.86
N GLU A 228 -3.57 3.78 8.56
CA GLU A 228 -4.57 3.64 7.50
C GLU A 228 -5.37 2.34 7.66
N ASP A 229 -4.68 1.24 7.97
CA ASP A 229 -5.28 -0.10 7.98
C ASP A 229 -5.84 -0.46 9.36
N THR A 230 -5.22 0.01 10.45
CA THR A 230 -5.67 -0.28 11.81
C THR A 230 -5.35 0.83 12.82
N LEU A 231 -6.37 1.22 13.58
CA LEU A 231 -6.25 2.17 14.69
C LEU A 231 -6.13 1.48 16.05
N THR A 232 -6.16 0.15 16.09
CA THR A 232 -6.08 -0.65 17.32
C THR A 232 -4.83 -1.51 17.33
N PHE A 233 -3.94 -1.27 18.30
CA PHE A 233 -2.73 -2.08 18.47
C PHE A 233 -3.06 -3.44 19.10
N ALA A 234 -3.87 -3.42 20.16
CA ALA A 234 -4.36 -4.58 20.88
C ALA A 234 -5.75 -4.30 21.44
N LYS A 235 -6.47 -5.32 21.93
CA LYS A 235 -7.81 -5.15 22.50
C LYS A 235 -7.80 -4.09 23.61
N GLY A 236 -8.52 -2.99 23.40
CA GLY A 236 -8.60 -1.86 24.34
C GLY A 236 -7.39 -0.92 24.33
N ARG A 237 -6.44 -1.08 23.40
CA ARG A 237 -5.25 -0.24 23.27
C ARG A 237 -5.18 0.34 21.84
N PRO A 238 -5.44 1.66 21.68
CA PRO A 238 -5.26 2.32 20.39
C PRO A 238 -3.79 2.31 19.96
N VAL A 239 -3.57 2.52 18.67
CA VAL A 239 -2.23 2.74 18.13
C VAL A 239 -1.70 4.09 18.61
N ARG A 240 -0.44 4.12 19.07
CA ARG A 240 0.26 5.33 19.50
C ARG A 240 0.88 6.08 18.33
N ASP A 241 1.46 5.34 17.39
CA ASP A 241 2.13 5.85 16.19
C ASP A 241 2.31 4.73 15.16
N ASN A 242 2.66 5.07 13.92
CA ASN A 242 2.93 4.07 12.89
C ASN A 242 4.19 3.23 13.18
N ALA A 243 5.17 3.78 13.89
CA ALA A 243 6.43 3.11 14.17
C ALA A 243 6.22 1.86 15.05
N GLU A 244 5.27 1.86 16.00
CA GLU A 244 4.98 0.66 16.78
C GLU A 244 4.32 -0.46 15.96
N LEU A 245 3.55 -0.13 14.92
CA LEU A 245 2.98 -1.11 13.99
C LEU A 245 4.09 -1.75 13.14
N VAL A 246 4.99 -0.92 12.60
CA VAL A 246 6.15 -1.39 11.84
C VAL A 246 7.10 -2.20 12.73
N THR A 247 7.36 -1.77 13.96
CA THR A 247 8.20 -2.50 14.92
C THR A 247 7.64 -3.90 15.21
N ARG A 248 6.31 -4.02 15.37
CA ARG A 248 5.66 -5.33 15.54
C ARG A 248 5.84 -6.21 14.29
N ALA A 249 5.64 -5.64 13.10
CA ALA A 249 5.84 -6.36 11.84
C ALA A 249 7.29 -6.83 11.67
N ALA A 250 8.25 -5.96 11.94
CA ALA A 250 9.68 -6.26 11.88
C ALA A 250 10.09 -7.36 12.87
N ALA A 251 9.59 -7.31 14.11
CA ALA A 251 9.84 -8.34 15.11
C ALA A 251 9.27 -9.71 14.67
N ALA A 252 8.06 -9.72 14.12
CA ALA A 252 7.44 -10.94 13.60
C ALA A 252 8.20 -11.51 12.38
N ALA A 253 8.65 -10.64 11.48
CA ALA A 253 9.46 -11.02 10.31
C ALA A 253 10.81 -11.63 10.72
N THR A 254 11.48 -11.03 11.70
CA THR A 254 12.71 -11.59 12.31
C THR A 254 12.46 -12.94 12.98
N LEU A 255 11.36 -13.09 13.73
CA LEU A 255 10.98 -14.36 14.33
C LEU A 255 10.77 -15.44 13.25
N ALA A 256 10.15 -15.07 12.13
CA ALA A 256 9.97 -15.93 10.96
C ALA A 256 11.26 -16.19 10.14
N GLN A 257 12.43 -15.75 10.63
CA GLN A 257 13.74 -15.89 9.98
C GLN A 257 13.82 -15.23 8.59
N ARG A 258 13.00 -14.19 8.36
CA ARG A 258 13.01 -13.35 7.16
C ARG A 258 12.98 -11.88 7.62
N PRO A 259 14.09 -11.34 8.13
CA PRO A 259 14.12 -10.00 8.73
C PRO A 259 13.67 -8.91 7.74
N PRO A 260 13.36 -7.69 8.21
CA PRO A 260 12.99 -6.58 7.34
C PRO A 260 13.97 -6.37 6.18
N MET A 261 13.42 -6.17 4.99
CA MET A 261 14.16 -5.86 3.78
C MET A 261 14.59 -4.39 3.80
N ASP A 262 15.88 -4.11 3.59
CA ASP A 262 16.33 -2.73 3.40
C ASP A 262 15.81 -2.14 2.08
N THR A 263 15.80 -0.80 1.99
CA THR A 263 15.20 -0.12 0.85
C THR A 263 15.92 -0.36 -0.48
N ALA A 264 17.25 -0.53 -0.46
CA ALA A 264 18.01 -0.83 -1.67
C ALA A 264 17.62 -2.20 -2.25
N THR A 265 17.49 -3.20 -1.39
CA THR A 265 17.00 -4.53 -1.75
C THR A 265 15.54 -4.48 -2.19
N ALA A 266 14.71 -3.69 -1.52
CA ALA A 266 13.31 -3.48 -1.89
C ALA A 266 13.15 -2.89 -3.30
N ARG A 267 13.98 -1.91 -3.67
CA ARG A 267 13.97 -1.34 -5.03
C ARG A 267 14.26 -2.39 -6.09
N ALA A 268 15.32 -3.19 -5.90
CA ALA A 268 15.64 -4.28 -6.82
C ALA A 268 14.57 -5.38 -6.86
N PHE A 269 13.96 -5.67 -5.71
CA PHE A 269 12.88 -6.64 -5.56
C PHE A 269 11.63 -6.21 -6.37
N LEU A 270 11.24 -4.94 -6.27
CA LEU A 270 10.09 -4.36 -6.97
C LEU A 270 10.38 -3.90 -8.41
N GLY A 271 11.64 -3.99 -8.87
CA GLY A 271 12.00 -3.63 -10.26
C GLY A 271 12.15 -2.13 -10.47
N LEU A 272 12.42 -1.38 -9.40
CA LEU A 272 12.71 0.05 -9.41
C LEU A 272 14.21 0.31 -9.69
N PRO A 273 14.56 1.45 -10.31
CA PRO A 273 15.95 1.89 -10.44
C PRO A 273 16.65 2.07 -9.09
N THR A 274 17.99 1.99 -9.10
CA THR A 274 18.83 2.28 -7.93
C THR A 274 18.91 3.80 -7.70
N GLY A 275 18.41 4.28 -6.55
CA GLY A 275 18.44 5.70 -6.15
C GLY A 275 17.05 6.28 -5.81
N ASN A 276 17.00 7.45 -5.16
CA ASN A 276 15.76 8.15 -4.78
C ASN A 276 15.22 9.00 -5.94
N GLY A 277 14.71 8.35 -7.00
CA GLY A 277 14.06 9.04 -8.12
C GLY A 277 15.02 9.77 -9.06
#